data_AF-A0A2V8ZT13-F1
#
_entry.id   AF-A0A2V8ZT13-F1
#
_cell.length_a   1.000
_cell.length_b   1.000
_cell.length_c   1.000
_cell.angle_alpha   90.00
_cell.angle_beta   90.00
_cell.angle_gamma   90.00
#
_symmetry.space_group_name_H-M   'P 1'
#
loop_
_entity.id
_entity.type
_entity.pdbx_description
1 polymer ?
#
loop_
_entity_poly.entity_id
_entity_poly.type
_entity_poly.pdbx_seq_one_letter_code
_entity_poly.pdbx_strand_id
1 'polypeptide(L)'
;NLAAGEWVEVKPVKDITRSLNEAAHNRGLWFSPDMRLLCSRRQRVEKKIEKIIVDGTGEMRQLRNTVFLENSYCGCPHVAFGGCSRREYVYWREIWLRRVPGPG
;
A
#
# COMPACT_ATOMS: atom_id res chain seq x y z
N ASN A 1 6.61 -14.30 0.20
CA ASN A 1 6.39 -12.83 0.19
C ASN A 1 6.64 -12.31 -1.21
N LEU A 2 5.92 -11.27 -1.62
CA LEU A 2 6.11 -10.61 -2.92
C LEU A 2 7.50 -9.95 -2.97
N ALA A 3 8.15 -10.06 -4.13
CA ALA A 3 9.41 -9.42 -4.44
C ALA A 3 9.24 -8.24 -5.41
N ALA A 4 10.25 -7.37 -5.43
CA ALA A 4 10.33 -6.30 -6.42
C ALA A 4 10.30 -6.87 -7.84
N GLY A 5 9.58 -6.19 -8.73
CA GLY A 5 9.41 -6.57 -10.12
C GLY A 5 8.24 -7.51 -10.41
N GLU A 6 7.66 -8.16 -9.40
CA GLU A 6 6.48 -9.03 -9.58
C GLU A 6 5.24 -8.21 -9.98
N TRP A 7 4.38 -8.81 -10.80
CA TRP A 7 3.10 -8.22 -11.17
C TRP A 7 1.97 -8.73 -10.28
N VAL A 8 1.12 -7.82 -9.87
CA VAL A 8 -0.03 -8.10 -9.03
C VAL A 8 -1.28 -7.39 -9.54
N GLU A 9 -2.43 -7.96 -9.23
CA GLU A 9 -3.71 -7.29 -9.30
C GLU A 9 -4.17 -6.95 -7.90
N VAL A 10 -4.54 -5.70 -7.67
CA VAL A 10 -5.14 -5.28 -6.42
C VAL A 10 -6.55 -5.86 -6.35
N LYS A 11 -6.87 -6.54 -5.25
CA LYS A 11 -8.20 -7.13 -5.06
C LYS A 11 -9.31 -6.07 -5.11
N PRO A 12 -10.54 -6.44 -5.48
CA PRO A 12 -11.69 -5.57 -5.38
C PRO A 12 -11.87 -5.04 -3.94
N VAL A 13 -12.39 -3.81 -3.82
CA VAL A 13 -12.64 -3.16 -2.52
C VAL A 13 -13.46 -4.04 -1.58
N LYS A 14 -14.47 -4.74 -2.10
CA LYS A 14 -15.31 -5.67 -1.32
C LYS A 14 -14.51 -6.80 -0.66
N ASP A 15 -13.42 -7.27 -1.29
CA ASP A 15 -12.60 -8.35 -0.75
C ASP A 15 -11.56 -7.82 0.24
N ILE A 16 -11.05 -6.61 -0.01
CA ILE A 16 -10.13 -5.92 0.91
C ILE A 16 -10.84 -5.59 2.21
N THR A 17 -12.04 -5.00 2.13
CA THR A 17 -12.83 -4.56 3.30
C THR A 17 -13.14 -5.70 4.26
N ARG A 18 -13.33 -6.94 3.76
CA ARG A 18 -13.48 -8.14 4.60
C ARG A 18 -12.27 -8.47 5.47
N SER A 19 -11.10 -7.92 5.13
CA SER A 19 -9.86 -8.09 5.91
C SER A 19 -9.57 -6.94 6.87
N LEU A 20 -10.44 -5.92 6.91
CA LEU A 20 -10.26 -4.72 7.74
C LEU A 20 -11.05 -4.85 9.05
N ASN A 21 -10.59 -4.17 10.09
CA ASN A 21 -11.39 -3.91 11.30
C ASN A 21 -12.35 -2.72 11.10
N GLU A 22 -13.13 -2.39 12.12
CA GLU A 22 -14.11 -1.30 12.10
C GLU A 22 -13.49 0.07 11.77
N ALA A 23 -12.22 0.27 12.11
CA ALA A 23 -11.46 1.48 11.79
C ALA A 23 -10.79 1.44 10.40
N ALA A 24 -11.16 0.50 9.53
CA ALA A 24 -10.56 0.30 8.20
C ALA A 24 -9.06 -0.06 8.20
N HIS A 25 -8.58 -0.75 9.24
CA HIS A 25 -7.18 -1.21 9.35
C HIS A 25 -7.04 -2.71 9.16
N ASN A 26 -5.93 -3.14 8.53
CA ASN A 26 -5.43 -4.51 8.59
C ASN A 26 -4.10 -4.56 9.35
N ARG A 27 -4.09 -5.17 10.54
CA ARG A 27 -2.88 -5.29 11.38
C ARG A 27 -2.15 -3.95 11.53
N GLY A 28 -2.89 -2.91 11.89
CA GLY A 28 -2.36 -1.56 12.09
C GLY A 28 -2.03 -0.77 10.81
N LEU A 29 -2.22 -1.32 9.60
CA LEU A 29 -2.13 -0.54 8.37
C LEU A 29 -3.52 -0.09 7.92
N TRP A 30 -3.70 1.23 7.80
CA TRP A 30 -4.94 1.83 7.35
C TRP A 30 -5.12 1.64 5.84
N PHE A 31 -6.35 1.30 5.44
CA PHE A 31 -6.76 1.28 4.04
C PHE A 31 -7.50 2.58 3.72
N SER A 32 -6.78 3.56 3.17
CA SER A 32 -7.34 4.89 2.91
C SER A 32 -8.33 4.87 1.72
N PRO A 33 -9.28 5.82 1.65
CA PRO A 33 -10.20 5.93 0.52
C PRO A 33 -9.50 6.03 -0.85
N ASP A 34 -8.37 6.74 -0.95
CA ASP A 34 -7.62 6.92 -2.20
C ASP A 34 -7.05 5.60 -2.75
N MET A 35 -6.75 4.63 -1.87
CA MET A 35 -6.30 3.30 -2.30
C MET A 35 -7.33 2.59 -3.18
N ARG A 36 -8.62 2.97 -3.08
CA ARG A 36 -9.69 2.40 -3.91
C ARG A 36 -9.47 2.68 -5.39
N LEU A 37 -8.75 3.74 -5.74
CA LEU A 37 -8.46 4.11 -7.13
C LEU A 37 -7.62 3.05 -7.87
N LEU A 38 -6.79 2.31 -7.14
CA LEU A 38 -5.96 1.23 -7.67
C LEU A 38 -6.59 -0.16 -7.56
N CYS A 39 -7.77 -0.29 -6.93
CA CYS A 39 -8.44 -1.58 -6.81
C CYS A 39 -8.86 -2.12 -8.19
N SER A 40 -8.75 -3.45 -8.35
CA SER A 40 -8.98 -4.16 -9.61
C SER A 40 -8.04 -3.74 -10.76
N ARG A 41 -6.95 -3.02 -10.46
CA ARG A 41 -5.91 -2.69 -11.44
C ARG A 41 -4.71 -3.61 -11.28
N ARG A 42 -4.03 -3.88 -12.40
CA ARG A 42 -2.71 -4.51 -12.38
C ARG A 42 -1.66 -3.47 -12.10
N GLN A 43 -0.74 -3.78 -11.21
CA GLN A 43 0.37 -2.92 -10.79
C GLN A 43 1.62 -3.78 -10.62
N ARG A 44 2.78 -3.18 -10.80
CA ARG A 44 4.05 -3.83 -10.52
C ARG A 44 4.50 -3.49 -9.10
N VAL A 45 5.07 -4.49 -8.42
CA VAL A 45 5.69 -4.30 -7.11
C VAL A 45 7.00 -3.56 -7.32
N GLU A 46 7.09 -2.32 -6.83
CA GLU A 46 8.33 -1.54 -6.90
C GLU A 46 9.35 -2.09 -5.90
N LYS A 47 8.92 -2.29 -4.64
CA LYS A 47 9.80 -2.83 -3.59
C LYS A 47 9.02 -3.47 -2.45
N LYS A 48 9.69 -4.39 -1.76
CA LYS A 48 9.23 -4.97 -0.50
C LYS A 48 9.58 -4.02 0.67
N ILE A 49 8.66 -3.87 1.62
CA ILE A 49 8.86 -3.05 2.82
C ILE A 49 8.91 -3.95 4.03
N GLU A 50 10.06 -3.96 4.71
CA GLU A 50 10.29 -4.76 5.92
C GLU A 50 10.29 -3.90 7.19
N LYS A 51 10.63 -2.61 7.06
CA LYS A 51 10.66 -1.69 8.18
C LYS A 51 10.31 -0.27 7.74
N ILE A 52 9.68 0.47 8.64
CA ILE A 52 9.44 1.91 8.50
C ILE A 52 9.89 2.63 9.76
N ILE A 53 10.23 3.91 9.61
CA ILE A 53 10.42 4.82 10.74
C ILE A 53 9.12 5.59 10.90
N VAL A 54 8.53 5.53 12.09
CA VAL A 54 7.30 6.23 12.45
C VAL A 54 7.62 7.71 12.63
N ASP A 55 6.92 8.56 11.88
CA ASP A 55 7.11 10.00 11.95
C ASP A 55 6.68 10.54 13.32
N GLY A 56 7.43 11.54 13.82
CA GLY A 56 7.23 12.14 15.15
C GLY A 56 7.88 11.38 16.31
N THR A 57 7.94 10.04 16.25
CA THR A 57 8.57 9.24 17.33
C THR A 57 9.96 8.72 16.98
N GLY A 58 10.30 8.59 15.69
CA GLY A 58 11.54 7.98 15.24
C GLY A 58 11.61 6.47 15.46
N GLU A 59 10.52 5.86 15.93
CA GLU A 59 10.46 4.44 16.25
C GLU A 59 10.55 3.60 14.96
N MET A 60 11.46 2.62 14.94
CA MET A 60 11.55 1.67 13.83
C MET A 60 10.54 0.54 14.03
N ARG A 61 9.56 0.45 13.15
CA ARG A 61 8.57 -0.63 13.15
C ARG A 61 8.79 -1.62 12.03
N GLN A 62 8.72 -2.89 12.38
CA GLN A 62 8.78 -4.00 11.43
C GLN A 62 7.42 -4.17 10.75
N LEU A 63 7.41 -4.22 9.43
CA LEU A 63 6.25 -4.53 8.61
C LEU A 63 6.43 -5.91 7.98
N ARG A 64 5.41 -6.75 8.10
CA ARG A 64 5.37 -8.06 7.45
C ARG A 64 4.44 -8.03 6.26
N ASN A 65 4.79 -8.78 5.22
CA ASN A 65 3.96 -8.97 4.03
C ASN A 65 3.44 -7.64 3.47
N THR A 66 4.36 -6.70 3.27
CA THR A 66 4.03 -5.34 2.84
C THR A 66 4.92 -4.95 1.67
N VAL A 67 4.31 -4.32 0.68
CA VAL A 67 4.99 -3.87 -0.52
C VAL A 67 4.59 -2.45 -0.86
N PHE A 68 5.41 -1.81 -1.69
CA PHE A 68 5.09 -0.60 -2.42
C PHE A 68 4.80 -0.97 -3.87
N LEU A 69 3.70 -0.43 -4.42
CA LEU A 69 3.34 -0.60 -5.82
C LEU A 69 3.80 0.63 -6.61
N GLU A 70 4.25 0.43 -7.84
CA GLU A 70 4.62 1.53 -8.73
C GLU A 70 3.45 2.53 -8.87
N ASN A 71 3.76 3.83 -8.90
CA ASN A 71 2.80 4.92 -9.05
C ASN A 71 1.70 5.01 -7.96
N SER A 72 1.87 4.33 -6.82
CA SER A 72 0.89 4.32 -5.74
C SER A 72 1.19 5.37 -4.67
N TYR A 73 0.88 6.63 -4.93
CA TYR A 73 1.14 7.76 -3.99
C TYR A 73 -0.14 8.25 -3.29
N CYS A 74 -0.03 8.88 -2.10
CA CYS A 74 -1.22 9.52 -1.49
C CYS A 74 -1.74 10.65 -2.38
N GLY A 75 -3.07 10.69 -2.58
CA GLY A 75 -3.78 11.76 -3.29
C GLY A 75 -4.12 12.99 -2.42
N CYS A 76 -3.62 13.02 -1.18
CA CYS A 76 -3.85 14.05 -0.17
C CYS A 76 -3.70 15.48 -0.76
N PRO A 77 -4.76 16.34 -0.79
CA PRO A 77 -4.66 17.71 -1.32
C PRO A 77 -3.69 18.63 -0.55
N HIS A 78 -3.32 18.27 0.69
CA HIS A 78 -2.29 18.95 1.47
C HIS A 78 -0.88 18.86 0.85
N VAL A 79 -0.66 17.95 -0.10
CA VAL A 79 0.59 17.85 -0.88
C VAL A 79 0.78 19.10 -1.75
N ALA A 80 -0.30 19.75 -2.20
CA ALA A 80 -0.24 20.97 -3.01
C ALA A 80 0.27 22.21 -2.24
N PHE A 81 0.21 22.19 -0.90
CA PHE A 81 0.65 23.29 -0.03
C PHE A 81 1.91 22.92 0.79
N GLY A 82 2.70 21.95 0.35
CA GLY A 82 3.98 21.59 0.97
C GLY A 82 3.86 20.79 2.28
N GLY A 83 2.68 20.24 2.57
CA GLY A 83 2.35 19.63 3.86
C GLY A 83 2.67 18.14 4.05
N CYS A 84 3.43 17.50 3.15
CA CYS A 84 4.00 16.20 3.47
C CYS A 84 5.41 16.03 2.92
N SER A 85 6.38 15.96 3.84
CA SER A 85 7.83 15.99 3.59
C SER A 85 8.38 14.71 2.93
N ARG A 86 7.57 13.66 2.84
CA ARG A 86 7.86 12.45 2.06
C ARG A 86 6.71 12.27 1.08
N ARG A 87 6.98 12.17 -0.23
CA ARG A 87 6.00 11.65 -1.20
C ARG A 87 5.37 10.41 -0.59
N GLU A 88 4.15 10.49 -0.06
CA GLU A 88 3.65 9.46 0.85
C GLU A 88 3.44 8.18 0.09
N TYR A 89 4.36 7.25 0.30
CA TYR A 89 4.29 5.90 -0.21
C TYR A 89 3.04 5.23 0.36
N VAL A 90 2.11 4.81 -0.48
CA VAL A 90 0.99 3.97 -0.06
C VAL A 90 1.47 2.54 0.09
N TYR A 91 1.36 2.00 1.30
CA TYR A 91 1.74 0.63 1.58
C TYR A 91 0.60 -0.34 1.31
N TRP A 92 0.93 -1.50 0.75
CA TRP A 92 -0.03 -2.54 0.43
C TRP A 92 0.30 -3.83 1.18
N ARG A 93 -0.67 -4.37 1.93
CA ARG A 93 -0.54 -5.72 2.47
C ARG A 93 -0.68 -6.74 1.33
N GLU A 94 0.17 -7.77 1.34
CA GLU A 94 0.11 -8.84 0.33
C GLU A 94 -1.25 -9.55 0.28
N ILE A 95 -2.00 -9.58 1.39
CA ILE A 95 -3.35 -10.17 1.42
C ILE A 95 -4.36 -9.41 0.53
N TRP A 96 -4.09 -8.15 0.21
CA TRP A 96 -4.89 -7.32 -0.70
C TRP A 96 -4.51 -7.50 -2.16
N LEU A 97 -3.47 -8.29 -2.44
CA LEU A 97 -2.89 -8.45 -3.76
C LEU A 97 -3.06 -9.89 -4.23
N ARG A 98 -3.19 -10.05 -5.54
CA ARG A 98 -3.17 -11.35 -6.22
C ARG A 98 -2.04 -11.33 -7.23
N ARG A 99 -1.10 -12.28 -7.14
CA ARG A 99 -0.06 -12.44 -8.17
C ARG A 99 -0.70 -12.67 -9.54
N VAL A 100 -0.17 -12.00 -10.55
CA VAL A 100 -0.57 -12.18 -11.95
C VAL A 100 0.69 -12.25 -12.84
N PRO A 101 0.61 -12.89 -14.01
CA PRO A 101 1.69 -12.79 -15.00
C PRO A 101 1.95 -11.34 -15.39
N GLY A 102 3.20 -11.00 -15.68
CA GLY A 102 3.55 -9.69 -16.23
C GLY A 102 2.97 -9.48 -17.63
N PRO A 103 2.90 -8.22 -18.10
CA PRO A 103 2.67 -7.96 -19.52
C PRO A 103 3.79 -8.65 -20.30
N GLY A 104 3.39 -9.49 -21.26
CA GLY A 104 4.30 -10.08 -22.23
C GLY A 104 4.77 -9.05 -23.25
#